data_AF-A0A6G8PX94-F1
#
_entry.id   AF-A0A6G8PX94-F1
#
_cell.length_a   1.000
_cell.length_b   1.000
_cell.length_c   1.000
_cell.angle_alpha   90.00
_cell.angle_beta   90.00
_cell.angle_gamma   90.00
#
_symmetry.space_group_name_H-M   'P 1'
#
loop_
_entity.id
_entity.type
_entity.pdbx_description
1 polymer ?
#
loop_
_entity_poly.entity_id
_entity_poly.type
_entity_poly.pdbx_seq_one_letter_code
_entity_poly.pdbx_strand_id
1 'polypeptide(L)' 'MRLSVAAPPVDGKANGAAERFLAGPLGVRDADVAVVRESSSGDEYVLVRGGECDDVPVRLGSPT' A
#
# COMPACT_ATOMS: atom_id res chain seq x y z
N MET A 1 -5.49 3.82 -7.68
CA MET A 1 -6.31 2.82 -6.95
C MET A 1 -6.96 3.48 -5.74
N ARG A 2 -8.13 3.03 -5.30
CA ARG A 2 -8.71 3.44 -4.00
C ARG A 2 -8.65 2.28 -3.03
N LEU A 3 -8.07 2.50 -1.85
CA LEU A 3 -8.01 1.56 -0.74
C LEU A 3 -8.87 2.07 0.41
N SER A 4 -9.67 1.19 1.03
CA SER A 4 -10.44 1.50 2.23
C SER A 4 -10.07 0.51 3.32
N VAL A 5 -9.47 1.01 4.40
CA VAL A 5 -9.08 0.19 5.55
C VAL A 5 -10.01 0.47 6.73
N ALA A 6 -10.53 -0.59 7.33
CA ALA A 6 -11.26 -0.50 8.59
C ALA A 6 -10.24 -0.41 9.74
N ALA A 7 -9.71 0.80 9.97
CA ALA A 7 -8.80 1.09 11.06
C ALA A 7 -9.34 2.27 11.88
N PRO A 8 -9.17 2.27 13.22
CA PRO A 8 -9.55 3.43 14.03
C PRO A 8 -8.72 4.66 13.62
N PRO A 9 -9.26 5.90 13.74
CA PRO A 9 -8.59 7.14 13.34
C PRO A 9 -7.53 7.58 14.36
N VAL A 10 -6.64 6.66 14.70
CA VAL A 10 -5.48 6.89 15.55
C VAL A 10 -4.26 6.91 14.65
N ASP A 11 -3.34 7.83 14.90
CA ASP A 11 -2.13 8.00 14.10
C ASP A 11 -1.43 6.66 13.84
N GLY A 12 -1.11 6.42 12.56
CA GLY A 12 -0.38 5.24 12.09
C GLY A 12 -1.17 3.94 11.98
N LYS A 13 -2.36 3.79 12.61
CA LYS A 13 -3.13 2.53 12.52
C LYS A 13 -3.72 2.28 11.13
N ALA A 14 -4.14 3.34 10.44
CA ALA A 14 -4.58 3.22 9.04
C ALA A 14 -3.44 2.77 8.12
N ASN A 15 -2.25 3.37 8.27
CA ASN A 15 -1.07 3.05 7.47
C ASN A 15 -0.64 1.60 7.68
N GLY A 16 -0.51 1.15 8.93
CA GLY A 16 -0.14 -0.24 9.22
C GLY A 16 -1.17 -1.25 8.70
N ALA A 17 -2.45 -0.90 8.69
CA ALA A 17 -3.49 -1.73 8.07
C ALA A 17 -3.36 -1.78 6.55
N ALA A 18 -3.03 -0.65 5.90
CA ALA A 18 -2.81 -0.57 4.46
C ALA A 18 -1.55 -1.34 4.04
N GLU A 19 -0.44 -1.17 4.75
CA GLU A 19 0.84 -1.88 4.51
C GLU A 19 0.64 -3.39 4.56
N ARG A 20 -0.01 -3.87 5.63
CA ARG A 20 -0.34 -5.29 5.79
C ARG A 20 -1.30 -5.81 4.72
N PHE A 21 -2.29 -5.00 4.33
CA PHE A 21 -3.22 -5.40 3.27
C PHE A 21 -2.51 -5.54 1.92
N LEU A 22 -1.61 -4.62 1.58
CA LEU A 22 -0.91 -4.59 0.30
C LEU A 22 0.20 -5.66 0.19
N ALA A 23 0.85 -6.00 1.29
CA ALA A 23 1.90 -7.02 1.30
C ALA A 23 1.42 -8.38 0.76
N GLY A 24 0.20 -8.80 1.11
CA GLY A 24 -0.39 -10.08 0.69
C GLY A 24 -0.53 -10.23 -0.83
N PRO A 25 -1.30 -9.36 -1.52
CA PRO A 25 -1.43 -9.38 -2.98
C PRO A 25 -0.10 -9.21 -3.72
N LEU A 26 0.81 -8.39 -3.17
CA LEU A 26 2.11 -8.12 -3.79
C LEU A 26 3.14 -9.25 -3.58
N GLY A 27 2.88 -10.19 -2.67
CA GLY A 27 3.77 -11.31 -2.39
C GLY A 27 5.08 -10.91 -1.68
N VAL A 28 5.07 -9.77 -0.98
CA VAL A 28 6.23 -9.23 -0.25
C VAL A 28 6.00 -9.28 1.27
N ARG A 29 7.02 -8.99 2.07
CA ARG A 29 6.87 -8.91 3.54
C ARG A 29 6.23 -7.58 3.92
N ASP A 30 5.52 -7.53 5.04
CA ASP A 30 4.98 -6.28 5.60
C ASP A 30 6.07 -5.20 5.76
N ALA A 31 7.27 -5.60 6.18
CA ALA A 31 8.42 -4.70 6.33
C ALA A 31 8.98 -4.12 5.02
N ASP A 32 8.57 -4.70 3.88
CA ASP A 32 8.94 -4.25 2.54
C ASP A 32 7.89 -3.32 1.92
N VAL A 33 6.81 -3.01 2.65
CA VAL A 33 5.75 -2.07 2.26
C VAL A 33 5.71 -0.92 3.25
N ALA A 34 5.77 0.32 2.76
CA ALA A 34 5.66 1.51 3.60
C ALA A 34 4.79 2.57 2.94
N VAL A 35 3.81 3.09 3.65
CA VAL A 35 3.07 4.28 3.20
C VAL A 35 3.97 5.49 3.32
N VAL A 36 4.34 6.06 2.17
CA VAL A 36 5.08 7.32 2.03
C VAL A 36 4.08 8.42 1.69
N ARG A 37 3.85 9.31 2.64
CA ARG A 37 2.87 10.38 2.50
C ARG A 37 3.44 11.50 1.62
N GLU A 38 2.69 11.93 0.61
CA GLU A 38 2.89 13.26 0.03
C GLU A 38 1.82 14.22 0.56
N SER A 39 2.29 15.33 1.12
CA SER A 39 1.58 16.14 2.10
C SER A 39 0.51 17.08 1.54
N SER A 40 0.16 16.99 0.26
CA SER A 40 -0.53 18.11 -0.43
C SER A 40 -1.85 17.75 -1.11
N SER A 41 -2.10 16.48 -1.43
CA SER A 41 -3.17 16.15 -2.40
C SER A 41 -4.15 15.05 -1.96
N GLY A 42 -3.96 14.44 -0.78
CA GLY A 42 -4.81 13.34 -0.32
C GLY A 42 -4.54 11.99 -0.99
N ASP A 43 -3.60 11.97 -1.94
CA ASP A 43 -3.01 10.74 -2.47
C ASP A 43 -1.84 10.31 -1.59
N GLU A 44 -1.72 9.00 -1.41
CA GLU A 44 -0.65 8.37 -0.66
C GLU A 44 0.18 7.51 -1.61
N TYR A 45 1.50 7.62 -1.51
CA TYR A 45 2.40 6.72 -2.21
C TYR A 45 2.75 5.55 -1.30
N VAL A 46 3.02 4.41 -1.90
CA VAL A 46 3.48 3.22 -1.19
C VAL A 46 4.81 2.81 -1.77
N LEU A 47 5.84 2.78 -0.92
CA LEU A 47 7.12 2.20 -1.27
C LEU A 47 7.02 0.69 -1.11
N VAL A 48 7.33 -0.04 -2.18
CA VAL A 48 7.38 -1.50 -2.20
C VAL A 48 8.81 -1.93 -2.51
N ARG A 49 9.36 -2.86 -1.73
CA ARG A 49 10.68 -3.46 -1.96
C ARG A 49 10.54 -4.94 -2.29
N GLY A 50 11.49 -5.48 -3.05
CA GLY A 50 11.57 -6.93 -3.32
C GLY A 50 10.55 -7.47 -4.34
N GLY A 51 9.94 -6.61 -5.16
CA GLY A 51 9.05 -7.01 -6.27
C GLY A 51 9.46 -6.36 -7.60
N GLU A 52 8.87 -6.86 -8.70
CA GLU A 52 9.01 -6.27 -10.03
C GLU A 52 7.93 -5.20 -10.24
N CYS A 53 8.32 -4.01 -10.71
CA CYS A 53 7.40 -2.87 -10.85
C CYS A 53 6.23 -3.19 -11.79
N ASP A 54 6.50 -3.91 -12.88
CA ASP A 54 5.50 -4.25 -13.89
C ASP A 54 4.45 -5.25 -13.38
N ASP A 55 4.75 -5.99 -12.32
CA ASP A 55 3.79 -6.92 -11.70
C ASP A 55 2.77 -6.21 -10.80
N VAL A 56 3.07 -5.00 -10.31
CA VAL A 56 2.25 -4.32 -9.29
C VAL A 56 0.81 -4.08 -9.79
N PRO A 57 0.56 -3.55 -11.00
CA PRO A 57 -0.79 -3.38 -11.52
C PRO A 57 -1.56 -4.71 -11.63
N VAL A 58 -0.87 -5.76 -12.10
CA VAL A 58 -1.44 -7.11 -12.27
C VAL A 58 -1.84 -7.70 -10.92
N ARG A 59 -0.96 -7.64 -9.93
CA ARG A 59 -1.19 -8.17 -8.58
C ARG A 59 -2.29 -7.42 -7.82
N LEU A 60 -2.49 -6.14 -8.13
CA LEU A 60 -3.55 -5.31 -7.54
C LEU A 60 -4.85 -5.32 -8.35
N GLY A 61 -4.92 -6.04 -9.47
CA GLY A 61 -6.10 -6.11 -10.33
C GLY A 61 -6.45 -4.77 -11.00
N SER A 62 -5.47 -3.87 -11.17
CA SER A 62 -5.68 -2.62 -11.90
C SER A 62 -5.56 -2.87 -13.40
N PRO A 63 -6.51 -2.39 -14.23
CA PRO A 63 -6.36 -2.46 -15.68
C PRO A 63 -5.11 -1.66 -16.09
N THR A 64 -4.27 -2.26 -16.92
CA THR A 64 -3.08 -1.65 -17.52
C THR A 64 -3.47 -0.59 -18.55
#